data_AF-A0A955TBX4-F1
#
_entry.id   AF-A0A955TBX4-F1
#
_cell.length_a   1.000
_cell.length_b   1.000
_cell.length_c   1.000
_cell.angle_alpha   90.00
_cell.angle_beta   90.00
_cell.angle_gamma   90.00
#
_symmetry.space_group_name_H-M   'P 1'
#
loop_
_entity.id
_entity.type
_entity.pdbx_description
1 polymer ?
#
loop_
_entity_poly.entity_id
_entity_poly.type
_entity_poly.pdbx_seq_one_letter_code
_entity_poly.pdbx_strand_id
1 'polypeptide(L)' 'NLIRYNPIGLTKLRPPSPPQAKAFLHRLREGGLHVTLRQSPGKKINAACGQLRGLEYEKHGVRPEPAEVEG' A
#
# COMPACT_ATOMS: atom_id res chain seq x y z
N ASN A 1 -0.29 6.06 11.92
CA ASN A 1 0.88 5.70 11.08
C ASN A 1 0.51 5.93 9.62
N LEU A 2 1.17 6.88 8.95
CA LEU A 2 0.87 7.24 7.57
C LEU A 2 1.70 6.37 6.61
N ILE A 3 1.02 5.57 5.79
CA ILE A 3 1.65 4.68 4.81
C ILE A 3 1.39 5.26 3.42
N ARG A 4 2.46 5.54 2.67
CA ARG A 4 2.31 5.92 1.26
C ARG A 4 1.86 4.69 0.49
N TYR A 5 0.90 4.88 -0.39
CA TYR A 5 0.41 3.80 -1.25
C TYR A 5 1.56 3.14 -2.03
N ASN A 6 1.61 1.81 -2.01
CA ASN A 6 2.51 1.02 -2.84
C ASN A 6 1.70 0.50 -4.03
N PRO A 7 2.01 0.89 -5.28
CA PRO A 7 1.27 0.43 -6.44
C PRO A 7 1.31 -1.11 -6.57
N ILE A 8 0.15 -1.69 -6.85
CA ILE A 8 -0.05 -3.14 -7.05
C ILE A 8 -0.57 -3.50 -8.46
N GLY A 9 -0.71 -2.51 -9.36
CA GLY A 9 -1.18 -2.71 -10.73
C GLY A 9 -2.68 -3.00 -10.90
N LEU A 10 -3.42 -3.28 -9.83
CA LEU A 10 -4.87 -3.58 -9.88
C LEU A 10 -5.78 -2.35 -9.80
N THR A 11 -5.22 -1.16 -9.66
CA THR A 11 -5.97 0.08 -9.45
C THR A 11 -5.35 1.22 -10.25
N LYS A 12 -6.14 2.24 -10.60
CA LYS A 12 -5.64 3.50 -11.18
C LYS A 12 -5.03 4.45 -10.14
N LEU A 13 -5.00 4.07 -8.86
CA LEU A 13 -4.46 4.89 -7.79
C LEU A 13 -2.96 5.11 -7.96
N ARG A 14 -2.51 6.29 -7.58
CA ARG A 14 -1.10 6.69 -7.62
C ARG A 14 -0.62 7.11 -6.24
N PRO A 15 0.64 6.83 -5.88
CA PRO A 15 1.19 7.30 -4.63
C PRO A 15 1.26 8.83 -4.64
N PRO A 16 1.00 9.50 -3.51
CA PRO A 16 1.26 10.92 -3.41
C PRO A 16 2.76 11.19 -3.57
N SER A 17 3.08 12.38 -4.07
CA SER A 17 4.45 12.87 -4.10
C SER A 17 5.01 13.03 -2.68
N PRO A 18 6.34 13.00 -2.49
CA PRO A 18 6.92 13.22 -1.17
C PRO A 18 6.48 14.54 -0.50
N PRO A 19 6.38 15.69 -1.21
CA PRO A 19 5.84 16.92 -0.64
C PRO A 19 4.38 16.80 -0.19
N GLN A 20 3.50 16.17 -0.98
CA GLN A 20 2.09 15.98 -0.62
C GLN A 20 1.94 15.15 0.66
N ALA A 21 2.69 14.06 0.77
CA ALA A 21 2.67 13.21 1.96
C ALA A 21 3.17 13.95 3.22
N LYS A 22 4.19 14.82 3.07
CA LYS A 22 4.70 15.66 4.16
C LYS A 22 3.70 16.73 4.58
N ALA A 23 3.04 17.39 3.63
CA ALA A 23 2.02 18.40 3.93
C ALA A 23 0.83 17.78 4.68
N PHE A 24 0.39 16.59 4.28
CA PHE A 24 -0.66 15.86 4.98
C PHE A 24 -0.23 15.45 6.40
N LEU A 25 0.99 14.92 6.56
CA LEU A 25 1.57 14.61 7.87
C LEU A 25 1.58 15.85 8.79
N HIS A 26 1.95 17.02 8.27
CA HIS A 26 1.98 18.27 9.01
C HIS A 26 0.59 18.64 9.53
N ARG A 27 -0.42 18.65 8.66
CA ARG A 27 -1.80 18.97 9.05
C ARG A 27 -2.33 18.05 10.15
N LEU A 28 -2.01 16.76 10.10
CA LEU A 28 -2.42 15.82 11.14
C LEU A 28 -1.76 16.13 12.49
N ARG A 29 -0.48 16.52 12.48
CA ARG A 29 0.26 16.90 13.69
C ARG A 29 -0.24 18.22 14.29
N GLU A 30 -0.55 19.21 13.45
CA GLU A 30 -1.17 20.47 13.88
C GLU A 30 -2.53 20.22 14.57
N GLY A 31 -3.27 19.20 14.12
CA GLY A 31 -4.49 18.73 14.78
C GLY A 31 -4.27 17.93 16.07
N GLY A 32 -3.04 17.87 16.60
CA GLY A 32 -2.72 17.17 17.85
C GLY A 32 -2.55 15.65 17.72
N LEU A 33 -2.57 15.09 16.50
CA LEU A 33 -2.44 13.65 16.30
C LEU A 33 -0.97 13.21 16.31
N HIS A 34 -0.67 12.17 17.10
CA HIS A 34 0.63 11.51 17.04
C HIS A 34 0.75 10.67 15.75
N VAL A 35 1.41 11.23 14.73
CA VAL A 35 1.57 10.58 13.41
C VAL A 35 3.02 10.55 12.96
N THR A 36 3.41 9.40 12.42
CA THR A 36 4.69 9.13 11.75
C THR A 36 4.46 8.79 10.28
N LEU A 37 5.45 9.05 9.43
CA LEU A 37 5.45 8.64 8.03
C LEU A 37 6.31 7.38 7.88
N ARG A 38 5.68 6.26 7.50
CA ARG A 38 6.36 4.96 7.38
C ARG A 38 7.20 4.87 6.12
N GLN A 39 8.46 4.44 6.27
CA GLN A 39 9.27 4.00 5.14
C GLN A 39 8.66 2.73 4.54
N SER A 40 8.77 2.55 3.23
CA SER A 40 8.25 1.37 2.52
C SER A 40 9.42 0.53 1.99
N PRO A 41 10.10 -0.25 2.86
CA PRO A 41 11.13 -1.19 2.42
C PRO A 41 10.51 -2.26 1.50
N GLY A 42 11.34 -2.87 0.65
CA GLY A 42 10.89 -3.97 -0.21
C GLY A 42 10.08 -3.56 -1.45
N LYS A 43 9.81 -2.27 -1.69
CA LYS A 43 9.05 -1.80 -2.85
C LYS A 43 9.65 -2.23 -4.20
N LYS A 44 10.99 -2.29 -4.29
CA LYS A 44 11.70 -2.70 -5.51
C LYS A 44 11.54 -4.19 -5.84
N ILE A 45 11.16 -4.99 -4.87
CA ILE A 45 11.02 -6.46 -4.98
C ILE A 45 9.57 -6.91 -4.76
N ASN A 46 8.60 -5.99 -4.90
CA ASN A 46 7.18 -6.26 -4.67
C ASN A 46 6.85 -6.87 -3.29
N ALA A 47 7.65 -6.53 -2.28
CA ALA A 47 7.45 -7.02 -0.90
C ALA A 47 6.97 -5.92 0.05
N ALA A 48 6.63 -4.73 -0.46
CA ALA A 48 6.02 -3.71 0.39
C ALA A 48 4.57 -4.09 0.75
N CYS A 49 4.03 -3.47 1.80
CA CYS A 49 2.65 -3.73 2.23
C CYS A 49 1.67 -3.55 1.05
N GLY A 50 0.83 -4.56 0.83
CA GLY A 50 -0.12 -4.65 -0.28
C GLY A 50 0.42 -5.33 -1.55
N GLN A 51 1.74 -5.50 -1.69
CA GLN A 51 2.35 -6.08 -2.90
C GLN A 51 2.56 -7.60 -2.84
N LEU A 52 2.40 -8.22 -1.67
CA LEU A 52 2.53 -9.67 -1.51
C LEU A 52 1.34 -10.36 -2.21
N ARG A 53 1.57 -10.80 -3.45
CA ARG A 53 0.65 -11.65 -4.22
C ARG A 53 1.35 -12.97 -4.52
N GLY A 54 0.63 -14.08 -4.42
CA GLY A 54 1.15 -15.40 -4.82
C GLY A 54 1.46 -15.43 -6.33
N LEU A 55 2.47 -16.20 -6.73
CA LEU A 55 2.91 -16.33 -8.13
C LEU A 55 1.78 -16.78 -9.09
N GLU A 56 0.76 -17.47 -8.58
CA GLU A 56 -0.42 -17.90 -9.33
C GLU A 56 -1.28 -16.73 -9.84
N TYR A 57 -1.37 -15.63 -9.07
CA TYR A 57 -2.11 -14.44 -9.47
C TYR A 57 -1.49 -13.76 -10.70
N GLU A 58 -0.16 -13.82 -10.85
CA GLU A 58 0.53 -13.19 -12.00
C GLU A 58 0.39 -14.01 -13.28
N LYS A 59 0.36 -15.35 -13.18
CA LYS A 59 0.18 -16.23 -14.35
C LYS A 59 -1.22 -16.17 -14.95
N HIS A 60 -2.24 -16.00 -14.12
CA HIS A 60 -3.62 -16.10 -14.58
C HIS A 60 -4.33 -14.75 -14.71
N GLY A 61 -3.80 -13.65 -14.16
CA GLY A 61 -4.44 -12.32 -14.23
C GLY A 61 -5.83 -12.26 -13.58
N VAL A 62 -6.28 -13.38 -13.02
CA VAL A 62 -7.57 -13.60 -12.40
C VAL A 62 -7.33 -13.63 -10.91
N ARG A 63 -8.11 -12.85 -10.18
CA ARG A 63 -8.25 -13.00 -8.74
C ARG A 63 -8.91 -14.38 -8.53
N PRO A 64 -8.24 -15.38 -7.93
CA PRO A 64 -8.91 -16.58 -7.51
C PRO A 64 -10.07 -16.17 -6.63
N GLU A 65 -11.24 -16.78 -6.90
CA GLU A 65 -12.36 -16.70 -5.98
C GLU A 65 -11.84 -17.04 -4.57
N PRO A 66 -12.26 -16.28 -3.55
CA PRO A 66 -11.84 -16.60 -2.19
C PRO A 66 -12.18 -18.06 -1.94
N ALA A 67 -11.15 -18.86 -1.62
CA ALA A 67 -11.35 -20.25 -1.24
C ALA A 67 -12.42 -20.24 -0.15
N GLU A 68 -13.54 -20.93 -0.42
CA GLU A 68 -14.58 -21.14 0.57
C GLU A 68 -13.87 -21.70 1.81
N VAL A 69 -13.93 -20.93 2.90
CA VAL A 69 -13.43 -21.37 4.19
C VAL A 69 -14.42 -22.44 4.63
N GLU A 70 -14.13 -23.70 4.27
CA GLU A 70 -14.78 -24.85 4.85
C GLU A 70 -14.55 -24.79 6.36
N GLY A 71 -15.64 -24.61 7.10
CA GLY A 71 -15.68 -24.69 8.56
C GLY A 71 -15.71 -26.13 9.05
#